data_AF-A0A2X2J3N7-F1
#
_entry.id   AF-A0A2X2J3N7-F1
#
_cell.length_a   1.000
_cell.length_b   1.000
_cell.length_c   1.000
_cell.angle_alpha   90.00
_cell.angle_beta   90.00
_cell.angle_gamma   90.00
#
_symmetry.space_group_name_H-M   'P 1'
#
loop_
_entity.id
_entity.type
_entity.pdbx_description
1 polymer ?
#
loop_
_entity_poly.entity_id
_entity_poly.type
_entity_poly.pdbx_seq_one_letter_code
_entity_poly.pdbx_strand_id
1 'polypeptide(L)'
;MKSLLKNLNFGALVVLASVVTLTVSWKNHESKKATPTWYQVSLINPAGGNIATNQKIDGLYPGGAPSGSCNTSPGATCAVQLSDALDPTDMPATVKEANDDGFTSQAFRQHQ
;
A
#
# COMPACT_ATOMS: atom_id res chain seq x y z
N MET A 1 -17.70 11.17 -46.28
CA MET A 1 -17.01 11.47 -45.00
C MET A 1 -15.78 12.38 -45.20
N LYS A 2 -15.92 13.55 -45.84
CA LYS A 2 -14.76 14.44 -46.14
C LYS A 2 -14.90 15.88 -45.63
N SER A 3 -15.99 16.20 -44.91
CA SER A 3 -16.30 17.59 -44.54
C SER A 3 -16.10 17.94 -43.07
N LEU A 4 -15.96 16.95 -42.17
CA LEU A 4 -15.83 17.22 -40.73
C LEU A 4 -14.41 17.62 -40.29
N LEU A 5 -13.40 17.37 -41.11
CA LEU A 5 -11.99 17.68 -40.80
C LEU A 5 -11.53 19.06 -41.30
N LYS A 6 -12.31 19.74 -42.15
CA LYS A 6 -11.88 21.02 -42.76
C LYS A 6 -12.08 22.25 -41.87
N ASN A 7 -12.94 22.16 -40.86
CA ASN A 7 -13.22 23.25 -39.91
C ASN A 7 -12.76 22.94 -38.48
N LEU A 8 -11.91 21.92 -38.30
CA LEU A 8 -11.42 21.56 -36.98
C LEU A 8 -10.31 22.54 -36.59
N ASN A 9 -10.65 23.52 -35.78
CA ASN A 9 -9.72 24.52 -35.28
C ASN A 9 -8.61 23.81 -34.50
N PHE A 10 -7.36 23.95 -34.93
CA PHE A 10 -6.20 23.23 -34.37
C PHE A 10 -6.10 23.44 -32.83
N GLY A 11 -6.51 24.61 -32.34
CA GLY A 11 -6.60 24.90 -30.91
C GLY A 11 -7.63 24.03 -30.16
N ALA A 12 -8.77 23.72 -30.77
CA ALA A 12 -9.77 22.83 -30.18
C ALA A 12 -9.24 21.39 -30.06
N LEU A 13 -8.41 20.96 -31.01
CA LEU A 13 -7.75 19.65 -31.00
C LEU A 13 -6.72 19.55 -29.86
N VAL A 14 -5.94 20.62 -29.63
CA VAL A 14 -4.97 20.70 -28.52
C VAL A 14 -5.68 20.70 -27.16
N VAL A 15 -6.78 21.45 -27.03
CA VAL A 15 -7.59 21.47 -25.80
C VAL A 15 -8.22 20.10 -25.54
N LEU A 16 -8.72 19.42 -26.57
CA LEU A 16 -9.28 18.08 -26.41
C LEU A 16 -8.20 17.09 -25.96
N ALA A 17 -7.01 17.16 -26.55
CA ALA A 17 -5.89 16.30 -26.19
C ALA A 17 -5.42 16.52 -24.75
N SER A 18 -5.35 17.76 -24.27
CA SER A 18 -4.93 18.07 -22.90
C SER A 18 -5.97 17.64 -21.85
N VAL A 19 -7.26 17.74 -22.15
CA VAL A 19 -8.32 17.22 -21.26
C VAL A 19 -8.28 15.70 -21.18
N VAL A 20 -8.04 15.02 -22.31
CA VAL A 20 -7.89 13.56 -22.34
C VAL A 20 -6.66 13.11 -21.55
N THR A 21 -5.50 13.78 -21.68
CA THR A 21 -4.30 13.39 -20.91
C THR A 21 -4.47 13.61 -19.41
N LEU A 22 -5.09 14.72 -19.00
CA LEU A 22 -5.40 15.00 -17.60
C LEU A 22 -6.36 13.97 -16.99
N THR A 23 -7.42 13.63 -17.71
CA THR A 23 -8.41 12.63 -17.24
C THR A 23 -7.83 11.22 -17.18
N VAL A 24 -6.98 10.82 -18.13
CA VAL A 24 -6.26 9.54 -18.09
C VAL A 24 -5.24 9.51 -16.96
N SER A 25 -4.52 10.61 -16.70
CA SER A 25 -3.57 10.71 -15.59
C SER A 25 -4.24 10.54 -14.23
N TRP A 26 -5.42 11.14 -14.04
CA TRP A 26 -6.20 10.98 -12.79
C TRP A 26 -6.73 9.56 -12.62
N LYS A 27 -7.25 8.95 -13.69
CA LYS A 27 -7.76 7.57 -13.61
C LYS A 27 -6.65 6.54 -13.38
N ASN A 28 -5.44 6.80 -13.89
CA ASN A 28 -4.28 5.96 -13.63
C ASN A 28 -3.74 6.15 -12.20
N HIS A 29 -3.80 7.37 -11.66
CA HIS A 29 -3.47 7.64 -10.26
C HIS A 29 -4.47 7.01 -9.28
N GLU A 30 -5.77 7.07 -9.60
CA GLU A 30 -6.83 6.38 -8.84
C GLU A 30 -6.78 4.85 -8.98
N SER A 31 -6.25 4.30 -10.08
CA SER A 31 -6.12 2.84 -10.24
C SER A 31 -4.92 2.27 -9.47
N LYS A 32 -3.96 3.11 -9.08
CA LYS A 32 -2.91 2.77 -8.11
C LYS A 32 -3.38 3.08 -6.69
N LYS A 33 -4.62 2.71 -6.32
CA LYS A 33 -4.97 2.71 -4.90
C LYS A 33 -4.04 1.71 -4.22
N ALA A 34 -3.14 2.27 -3.42
CA ALA A 34 -2.43 1.62 -2.34
C ALA A 34 -3.35 0.56 -1.73
N THR A 35 -3.11 -0.72 -2.07
CA THR A 35 -3.95 -1.80 -1.58
C THR A 35 -3.39 -2.19 -0.23
N PRO A 36 -4.08 -1.87 0.87
CA PRO A 36 -3.51 -2.08 2.18
C PRO A 36 -3.33 -3.57 2.42
N THR A 37 -2.11 -3.97 2.76
CA THR A 37 -1.74 -5.38 2.82
C THR A 37 -1.26 -5.73 4.22
N TRP A 38 -1.66 -6.91 4.70
CA TRP A 38 -1.28 -7.42 6.00
C TRP A 38 0.01 -8.23 5.91
N TYR A 39 0.96 -7.87 6.76
CA TYR A 39 2.26 -8.53 6.88
C TYR A 39 2.39 -9.13 8.26
N GLN A 40 2.85 -10.37 8.35
CA GLN A 40 3.16 -10.96 9.64
C GLN A 40 4.41 -10.31 10.22
N VAL A 41 4.37 -10.05 11.52
CA VAL A 41 5.48 -9.46 12.25
C VAL A 41 5.84 -10.27 13.48
N SER A 42 7.14 -10.40 13.72
CA SER A 42 7.70 -10.99 14.93
C SER A 42 8.44 -9.92 15.74
N LEU A 43 8.46 -10.09 17.06
CA LEU A 43 9.25 -9.22 17.92
C LEU A 43 10.74 -9.55 17.78
N ILE A 44 11.55 -8.51 17.56
CA ILE A 44 13.02 -8.62 17.56
C ILE A 44 13.50 -8.93 18.99
N ASN A 45 12.96 -8.20 19.97
CA ASN A 45 13.18 -8.44 21.39
C ASN A 45 11.84 -8.49 22.14
N PRO A 46 11.47 -9.62 22.78
CA PRO A 46 10.22 -9.72 23.54
C PRO A 46 10.04 -8.64 24.62
N ALA A 47 11.14 -8.17 25.22
CA ALA A 47 11.11 -7.16 26.27
C ALA A 47 10.89 -5.72 25.74
N GLY A 48 11.09 -5.48 24.44
CA GLY A 48 10.98 -4.15 23.83
C GLY A 48 9.54 -3.72 23.48
N GLY A 49 8.55 -4.58 23.71
CA GLY A 49 7.15 -4.29 23.45
C GLY A 49 6.78 -4.18 21.97
N ASN A 50 5.52 -3.81 21.69
CA ASN A 50 4.94 -3.73 20.36
C ASN A 50 5.09 -2.35 19.74
N ILE A 51 6.30 -2.03 19.32
CA ILE A 51 6.61 -0.78 18.62
C ILE A 51 7.26 -1.08 17.28
N ALA A 52 7.09 -0.19 16.31
CA ALA A 52 7.58 -0.39 14.94
C ALA A 52 9.09 -0.66 14.86
N THR A 53 9.88 -0.11 15.79
CA THR A 53 11.33 -0.32 15.90
C THR A 53 11.73 -1.70 16.42
N ASN A 54 10.81 -2.43 17.05
CA ASN A 54 11.06 -3.73 17.66
C ASN A 54 10.28 -4.86 16.95
N GLN A 55 9.73 -4.58 15.77
CA GLN A 55 8.96 -5.51 14.97
C GLN A 55 9.65 -5.75 13.64
N LYS A 56 9.97 -7.02 13.39
CA LYS A 56 10.50 -7.52 12.13
C LYS A 56 9.33 -7.93 11.24
N ILE A 57 9.39 -7.62 9.95
CA ILE A 57 8.45 -8.13 8.96
C ILE A 57 8.98 -9.48 8.47
N ASP A 58 8.22 -10.55 8.68
CA ASP A 58 8.63 -11.90 8.22
C ASP A 58 8.00 -12.28 6.87
N GLY A 59 6.98 -11.55 6.43
CA GLY A 59 6.35 -11.77 5.12
C GLY A 59 4.86 -11.45 5.12
N LEU A 60 4.17 -11.88 4.06
CA LEU A 60 2.71 -11.75 3.96
C LEU A 60 2.02 -12.53 5.08
N TYR A 61 1.00 -11.91 5.68
CA TYR A 61 0.25 -12.54 6.74
C TYR A 61 -0.59 -13.72 6.20
N PRO A 62 -0.38 -14.94 6.71
CA PRO A 62 -1.20 -16.09 6.33
C PRO A 62 -2.52 -16.05 7.09
N GLY A 63 -3.66 -15.97 6.40
CA GLY A 63 -4.97 -16.18 7.05
C GLY A 63 -6.00 -15.06 6.94
N GLY A 64 -6.02 -14.28 5.85
CA GLY A 64 -7.05 -13.27 5.63
C GLY A 64 -6.90 -12.06 6.56
N ALA A 65 -8.01 -11.43 6.95
CA ALA A 65 -7.98 -10.23 7.78
C ALA A 65 -7.84 -10.57 9.28
N PRO A 66 -6.74 -10.15 9.94
CA PRO A 66 -6.53 -10.38 11.37
C PRO A 66 -7.50 -9.55 12.25
N SER A 67 -7.71 -10.01 13.48
CA SER A 67 -8.64 -9.41 14.45
C SER A 67 -8.03 -9.31 15.85
N GLY A 68 -8.52 -8.38 16.66
CA GLY A 68 -8.00 -8.16 18.01
C GLY A 68 -6.61 -7.53 18.07
N SER A 69 -6.18 -7.18 19.28
CA SER A 69 -4.89 -6.52 19.52
C SER A 69 -3.74 -7.52 19.50
N CYS A 70 -2.61 -7.10 18.97
CA CYS A 70 -1.38 -7.86 18.96
C CYS A 70 -0.92 -8.30 20.36
N ASN A 71 -0.38 -9.52 20.46
CA ASN A 71 0.19 -10.10 21.69
C ASN A 71 -0.78 -10.26 22.86
N THR A 72 -2.06 -10.42 22.59
CA THR A 72 -3.05 -10.80 23.61
C THR A 72 -3.13 -12.31 23.83
N SER A 73 -2.55 -13.12 22.93
CA SER A 73 -2.48 -14.58 23.06
C SER A 73 -1.07 -15.09 22.78
N PRO A 74 -0.44 -15.84 23.71
CA PRO A 74 0.87 -16.43 23.49
C PRO A 74 0.88 -17.37 22.27
N GLY A 75 1.86 -17.21 21.37
CA GLY A 75 1.99 -18.02 20.16
C GLY A 75 1.10 -17.58 18.99
N ALA A 76 0.24 -16.56 19.16
CA ALA A 76 -0.52 -15.98 18.06
C ALA A 76 0.40 -15.14 17.15
N THR A 77 0.19 -15.25 15.84
CA THR A 77 0.92 -14.46 14.84
C THR A 77 0.38 -13.04 14.82
N CYS A 78 1.27 -12.06 14.96
CA CYS A 78 0.96 -10.66 14.84
C CYS A 78 1.04 -10.20 13.38
N ALA A 79 0.23 -9.22 13.02
CA ALA A 79 0.13 -8.67 11.69
C ALA A 79 0.08 -7.14 11.73
N VAL A 80 0.83 -6.51 10.84
CA VAL A 80 0.76 -5.08 10.58
C VAL A 80 0.11 -4.83 9.22
N GLN A 81 -0.79 -3.85 9.15
CA GLN A 81 -1.32 -3.36 7.89
C GLN A 81 -0.46 -2.21 7.40
N LEU A 82 0.12 -2.36 6.22
CA LEU A 82 0.80 -1.27 5.52
C LEU A 82 -0.13 -0.68 4.46
N SER A 83 0.07 0.59 4.12
CA SER A 83 -0.72 1.29 3.11
C SER A 83 -0.71 0.61 1.76
N ASP A 84 0.41 -0.01 1.39
CA ASP A 84 0.66 -0.62 0.10
C ASP A 84 1.25 -2.02 0.25
N ALA A 85 1.23 -2.79 -0.84
CA ALA A 85 1.95 -4.03 -0.92
C ALA A 85 3.45 -3.76 -1.12
N LEU A 86 4.27 -4.30 -0.23
CA LEU A 86 5.72 -4.41 -0.36
C LEU A 86 6.10 -5.34 -1.52
N ASP A 87 7.16 -4.99 -2.23
CA ASP A 87 7.80 -5.87 -3.20
C ASP A 87 8.53 -6.99 -2.45
N PRO A 88 8.27 -8.28 -2.75
CA PRO A 88 8.96 -9.39 -2.09
C PRO A 88 10.48 -9.44 -2.35
N THR A 89 10.96 -8.77 -3.40
CA THR A 89 12.40 -8.71 -3.72
C THR A 89 13.14 -7.60 -2.98
N ASP A 90 12.41 -6.60 -2.47
CA ASP A 90 12.95 -5.44 -1.75
C ASP A 90 12.10 -5.17 -0.50
N MET A 91 11.84 -6.23 0.26
CA MET A 91 10.98 -6.13 1.44
C MET A 91 11.80 -5.56 2.62
N PRO A 92 11.37 -4.44 3.23
CA PRO A 92 12.02 -3.91 4.43
C PRO A 92 12.02 -4.96 5.55
N ALA A 93 13.12 -5.04 6.30
CA ALA A 93 13.27 -6.04 7.36
C ALA A 93 12.43 -5.69 8.59
N THR A 94 12.16 -4.41 8.82
CA THR A 94 11.41 -3.92 9.98
C THR A 94 10.23 -3.03 9.60
N VAL A 95 9.26 -2.93 10.52
CA VAL A 95 8.13 -1.99 10.35
C VAL A 95 8.61 -0.54 10.34
N LYS A 96 9.69 -0.23 11.06
CA LYS A 96 10.31 1.09 11.01
C LYS A 96 10.84 1.42 9.60
N GLU A 97 11.60 0.52 8.99
CA GLU A 97 12.13 0.74 7.63
C GLU A 97 10.99 0.92 6.63
N ALA A 98 9.96 0.09 6.70
CA ALA A 98 8.76 0.26 5.87
C ALA A 98 8.14 1.66 6.02
N ASN A 99 8.02 2.16 7.25
CA ASN A 99 7.51 3.51 7.51
C ASN A 99 8.44 4.60 6.97
N ASP A 100 9.76 4.43 7.11
CA ASP A 100 10.76 5.38 6.59
C ASP A 100 10.77 5.42 5.05
N ASP A 101 10.47 4.29 4.40
CA ASP A 101 10.33 4.15 2.94
C ASP A 101 8.97 4.64 2.41
N GLY A 102 8.09 5.11 3.29
CA GLY A 102 6.79 5.70 2.96
C GLY A 102 5.60 4.74 3.05
N PHE A 103 5.81 3.46 3.39
CA PHE A 103 4.75 2.48 3.65
C PHE A 103 4.19 2.67 5.05
N THR A 104 3.15 3.48 5.19
CA THR A 104 2.63 3.86 6.50
C THR A 104 1.93 2.68 7.18
N SER A 105 2.36 2.33 8.40
CA SER A 105 1.69 1.33 9.25
C SER A 105 0.38 1.89 9.80
N GLN A 106 -0.74 1.25 9.45
CA GLN A 106 -2.10 1.73 9.75
C GLN A 106 -2.72 1.02 10.96
N ALA A 107 -2.44 -0.27 11.13
CA ALA A 107 -3.04 -1.07 12.18
C ALA A 107 -2.17 -2.26 12.57
N PHE A 108 -2.25 -2.67 13.83
CA PHE A 108 -1.58 -3.85 14.37
C PHE A 108 -2.62 -4.80 14.96
N ARG A 109 -2.68 -6.04 14.47
CA ARG A 109 -3.69 -7.03 14.86
C ARG A 109 -3.09 -8.42 14.96
N GLN A 110 -3.73 -9.36 15.68
CA GLN A 110 -3.25 -10.75 15.73
C GLN A 110 -4.21 -11.71 15.02
N HIS A 111 -3.77 -12.95 14.81
CA HIS A 111 -4.70 -14.05 14.57
C HIS A 111 -5.44 -14.36 15.88
N GLN A 112 -6.78 -14.45 15.82
CA GLN A 112 -7.59 -15.03 16.89
C GLN A 112 -8.12 -16.38 16.44
#